data_AF-A0A415JIW0-F1
#
_entry.id   AF-A0A415JIW0-F1
#
_cell.length_a   1.000
_cell.length_b   1.000
_cell.length_c   1.000
_cell.angle_alpha   90.00
_cell.angle_beta   90.00
_cell.angle_gamma   90.00
#
_symmetry.space_group_name_H-M   'P 1'
#
loop_
_entity.id
_entity.type
_entity.pdbx_description
1 polymer ?
#
loop_
_entity_poly.entity_id
_entity_poly.type
_entity_poly.pdbx_seq_one_letter_code
_entity_poly.pdbx_strand_id
1 'polypeptide(L)'
;MRYADIEPYDLDALQGYIAIECAESCRKSETPRYTIPRRKDDSLCYKMNPDGGIVKAYLKIDCPGQWNGREAVSFNSDGFIGFCGWADTVNSQPIYRAWCR
;
A
#
# COMPACT_ATOMS: atom_id res chain seq x y z
N MET A 1 -7.35 -9.65 -13.10
CA MET A 1 -7.74 -9.40 -11.71
C MET A 1 -8.84 -8.35 -11.73
N ARG A 2 -10.03 -8.69 -11.23
CA ARG A 2 -11.15 -7.76 -11.01
C ARG A 2 -11.28 -7.53 -9.51
N TYR A 3 -11.92 -6.44 -9.10
CA TYR A 3 -12.15 -6.16 -7.67
C TYR A 3 -12.96 -7.26 -6.97
N ALA A 4 -13.84 -7.93 -7.72
CA ALA A 4 -14.60 -9.10 -7.27
C ALA A 4 -13.71 -10.30 -6.89
N ASP A 5 -12.48 -10.34 -7.39
CA ASP A 5 -11.53 -11.44 -7.15
C ASP A 5 -10.55 -11.12 -6.00
N ILE A 6 -10.61 -9.93 -5.41
CA ILE A 6 -9.67 -9.47 -4.38
C ILE A 6 -10.26 -9.75 -3.00
N GLU A 7 -9.57 -10.57 -2.23
CA GLU A 7 -9.93 -10.94 -0.87
C GLU A 7 -9.03 -10.26 0.16
N PRO A 8 -9.41 -10.23 1.45
CA PRO A 8 -8.61 -9.55 2.47
C PRO A 8 -7.17 -10.03 2.58
N TYR A 9 -6.93 -11.34 2.37
CA TYR A 9 -5.59 -11.91 2.42
C TYR A 9 -4.69 -11.47 1.27
N ASP A 10 -5.24 -11.07 0.12
CA ASP A 10 -4.46 -10.49 -0.98
C ASP A 10 -3.95 -9.10 -0.59
N LEU A 11 -4.76 -8.33 0.14
CA LEU A 11 -4.39 -7.02 0.66
C LEU A 11 -3.33 -7.14 1.78
N ASP A 12 -3.47 -8.14 2.65
CA ASP A 12 -2.47 -8.45 3.68
C ASP A 12 -1.13 -8.85 3.03
N ALA A 13 -1.15 -9.69 2.00
CA ALA A 13 0.03 -10.09 1.25
C ALA A 13 0.70 -8.88 0.58
N LEU A 14 -0.07 -8.02 -0.09
CA LEU A 14 0.43 -6.80 -0.71
C LEU A 14 1.06 -5.85 0.33
N GLN A 15 0.43 -5.67 1.50
CA GLN A 15 1.01 -4.88 2.59
C GLN A 15 2.36 -5.47 3.04
N GLY A 16 2.46 -6.80 3.12
CA GLY A 16 3.71 -7.50 3.41
C GLY A 16 4.80 -7.25 2.36
N TYR A 17 4.47 -7.34 1.06
CA TYR A 17 5.42 -7.04 -0.01
C TYR A 17 5.89 -5.59 0.01
N ILE A 18 4.97 -4.64 0.26
CA ILE A 18 5.31 -3.22 0.44
C ILE A 18 6.29 -3.04 1.60
N ALA A 19 6.05 -3.70 2.74
CA ALA A 19 6.93 -3.62 3.90
C ALA A 19 8.34 -4.10 3.58
N ILE A 20 8.46 -5.23 2.88
CA ILE A 20 9.74 -5.82 2.45
C ILE A 20 10.48 -4.85 1.52
N GLU A 21 9.84 -4.39 0.45
CA GLU A 21 10.48 -3.52 -0.55
C GLU A 21 10.87 -2.15 0.04
N CYS A 22 10.06 -1.59 0.94
CA CYS A 22 10.42 -0.38 1.67
C CYS A 22 11.67 -0.59 2.55
N ALA A 23 11.76 -1.73 3.25
CA ALA A 23 12.92 -2.06 4.07
C ALA A 23 14.19 -2.25 3.22
N GLU A 24 14.08 -2.94 2.08
CA GLU A 24 15.19 -3.12 1.13
C GLU A 24 15.67 -1.78 0.54
N SER A 25 14.74 -0.94 0.11
CA SER A 25 15.07 0.38 -0.49
C SER A 25 15.76 1.29 0.52
N CYS A 26 15.28 1.30 1.77
CA CYS A 26 15.92 2.02 2.86
C CYS A 26 17.32 1.47 3.17
N ARG A 27 17.51 0.14 3.17
CA ARG A 27 18.83 -0.48 3.38
C ARG A 27 19.83 -0.08 2.30
N LYS A 28 19.36 0.10 1.06
CA LYS A 28 20.15 0.57 -0.08
C LYS A 28 20.32 2.10 -0.13
N SER A 29 19.73 2.83 0.81
CA SER A 29 19.72 4.30 0.83
C SER A 29 19.05 4.93 -0.41
N GLU A 30 18.15 4.21 -1.08
CA GLU A 30 17.39 4.70 -2.25
C GLU A 30 16.25 5.63 -1.83
N THR A 31 15.61 5.33 -0.71
CA THR A 31 14.46 6.07 -0.18
C THR A 31 14.64 6.33 1.32
N PRO A 32 13.92 7.32 1.89
CA PRO A 32 13.74 7.43 3.33
C PRO A 32 13.17 6.14 3.93
N ARG A 33 13.21 6.06 5.26
CA ARG A 33 12.64 4.94 6.00
C ARG A 33 11.12 4.99 5.93
N TYR A 34 10.52 4.17 5.08
CA TYR A 34 9.08 3.93 5.09
C TYR A 34 8.71 2.73 5.94
N THR A 35 7.59 2.83 6.66
CA THR A 35 7.10 1.77 7.55
C THR A 35 5.60 1.60 7.42
N ILE A 36 5.12 0.37 7.57
CA ILE A 36 3.68 0.12 7.74
C ILE A 36 3.22 0.77 9.06
N PRO A 37 2.11 1.53 9.07
CA PRO A 37 1.58 2.13 10.29
C PRO A 37 1.30 1.03 11.30
N ARG A 38 1.75 1.21 12.54
CA ARG A 38 1.49 0.22 13.63
C ARG A 38 0.09 0.33 14.23
N ARG A 39 -0.61 1.42 13.93
CA ARG A 39 -1.99 1.67 14.35
C ARG A 39 -2.92 0.84 13.47
N LYS A 40 -3.58 -0.14 14.08
CA LYS A 40 -4.33 -1.23 13.42
C LYS A 40 -5.37 -0.71 12.41
N ASP A 41 -6.09 0.35 12.76
CA ASP A 41 -7.18 0.85 11.93
C ASP A 41 -6.72 1.76 10.78
N ASP A 42 -5.43 2.03 10.70
CA ASP A 42 -4.89 3.07 9.81
C ASP A 42 -3.92 2.54 8.75
N SER A 43 -3.41 1.31 8.88
CA SER A 43 -2.42 0.75 7.94
C SER A 43 -3.03 0.15 6.69
N LEU A 44 -4.13 -0.59 6.85
CA LEU A 44 -4.91 -1.18 5.78
C LEU A 44 -6.39 -0.97 6.11
N CYS A 45 -7.04 -0.13 5.33
CA CYS A 45 -8.48 0.13 5.46
C CYS A 45 -9.17 -0.38 4.21
N TYR A 46 -10.10 -1.33 4.32
CA TYR A 46 -10.87 -1.82 3.18
C TYR A 46 -12.36 -1.90 3.49
N LYS A 47 -13.15 -1.96 2.41
CA LYS A 47 -14.58 -2.27 2.46
C LYS A 47 -14.85 -3.41 1.48
N MET A 48 -15.42 -4.50 1.98
CA MET A 48 -15.85 -5.64 1.15
C MET A 48 -17.25 -5.39 0.58
N ASN A 49 -17.53 -5.99 -0.57
CA ASN A 49 -18.89 -6.21 -1.03
C ASN A 49 -19.52 -7.37 -0.22
N PRO A 50 -20.82 -7.30 0.09
CA PRO A 50 -21.53 -8.41 0.76
C PRO A 50 -21.42 -9.74 -0.01
N ASP A 51 -21.37 -9.66 -1.34
CA ASP A 51 -21.32 -10.81 -2.24
C ASP A 51 -19.89 -11.31 -2.54
N GLY A 52 -18.87 -10.75 -1.87
CA GLY A 52 -17.45 -11.07 -2.08
C GLY A 52 -16.69 -10.02 -2.90
N GLY A 53 -15.37 -9.99 -2.74
CA GLY A 53 -14.50 -8.99 -3.35
C GLY A 53 -14.52 -7.60 -2.68
N ILE A 54 -13.59 -6.73 -3.05
CA ILE A 54 -13.49 -5.37 -2.48
C ILE A 54 -14.42 -4.37 -3.19
N VAL A 55 -14.92 -3.39 -2.43
CA VAL A 55 -15.44 -2.11 -2.96
C VAL A 55 -14.28 -1.12 -3.13
N LYS A 56 -13.43 -1.04 -2.10
CA LYS A 56 -12.29 -0.13 -2.02
C LYS A 56 -11.32 -0.59 -0.94
N ALA A 57 -10.06 -0.21 -1.07
CA ALA A 57 -9.02 -0.49 -0.09
C ALA A 57 -7.91 0.56 -0.15
N TYR A 58 -7.32 0.89 0.99
CA TYR A 58 -6.26 1.89 1.12
C TYR A 58 -5.16 1.31 1.97
N LEU A 59 -3.98 1.14 1.37
CA LEU A 59 -2.76 0.72 2.04
C LEU A 59 -1.94 1.97 2.33
N LYS A 60 -1.75 2.30 3.60
CA LYS A 60 -1.01 3.49 4.02
C LYS A 60 0.39 3.11 4.50
N ILE A 61 1.30 4.07 4.38
CA ILE A 61 2.65 4.02 4.94
C ILE A 61 2.93 5.26 5.79
N ASP A 62 3.91 5.16 6.67
CA ASP A 62 4.47 6.25 7.48
C ASP A 62 5.94 6.48 7.07
N CYS A 63 6.41 7.72 7.22
CA CYS A 63 7.83 8.07 7.21
C CYS A 63 8.18 8.66 8.58
N PRO A 64 8.73 7.85 9.52
CA PRO A 64 8.98 8.28 10.88
C PRO A 64 9.80 9.57 10.95
N GLY A 65 9.31 10.54 11.72
CA GLY A 65 9.93 11.85 11.87
C GLY A 65 9.59 12.86 10.76
N GLN A 66 8.80 12.49 9.75
CA GLN A 66 8.37 13.40 8.69
C GLN A 66 6.84 13.47 8.54
N TRP A 67 6.17 12.33 8.37
CA TRP A 67 4.73 12.28 8.15
C TRP A 67 4.18 10.87 8.41
N ASN A 68 2.87 10.79 8.62
CA ASN A 68 2.16 9.54 8.90
C ASN A 68 0.94 9.40 7.99
N GLY A 69 0.64 8.17 7.57
CA GLY A 69 -0.64 7.78 6.99
C GLY A 69 -0.84 8.22 5.56
N ARG A 70 0.22 8.29 4.75
CA ARG A 70 0.07 8.56 3.32
C ARG A 70 -0.29 7.27 2.58
N GLU A 71 -1.22 7.37 1.63
CA GLU A 71 -1.65 6.24 0.81
C GLU A 71 -0.52 5.82 -0.14
N ALA A 72 -0.06 4.59 -0.01
CA ALA A 72 0.89 3.99 -0.95
C ALA A 72 0.15 3.37 -2.13
N VAL A 73 -0.96 2.66 -1.86
CA VAL A 73 -1.83 2.06 -2.89
C VAL A 73 -3.28 2.30 -2.49
N SER A 74 -4.08 2.78 -3.45
CA SER A 74 -5.51 3.08 -3.27
C SER A 74 -6.32 2.36 -4.33
N PHE A 75 -7.15 1.41 -3.91
CA PHE A 75 -8.20 0.80 -4.72
C PHE A 75 -9.46 1.63 -4.56
N ASN A 76 -9.80 2.44 -5.55
CA ASN A 76 -10.94 3.34 -5.49
C ASN A 76 -12.23 2.65 -5.95
N SER A 77 -13.37 3.11 -5.44
CA SER A 77 -14.68 2.50 -5.76
C SER A 77 -15.12 2.67 -7.22
N ASP A 78 -14.45 3.53 -7.98
CA ASP A 78 -14.64 3.70 -9.42
C ASP A 78 -13.80 2.70 -10.24
N GLY A 79 -13.03 1.83 -9.58
CA GLY A 79 -12.19 0.81 -10.21
C GLY A 79 -10.76 1.27 -10.50
N PHE A 80 -10.41 2.54 -10.31
CA PHE A 80 -9.05 3.02 -10.51
C PHE A 80 -8.13 2.65 -9.35
N ILE A 81 -6.93 2.18 -9.67
CA ILE A 81 -5.87 1.91 -8.69
C ILE A 81 -4.86 3.05 -8.73
N GLY A 82 -4.75 3.78 -7.62
CA GLY A 82 -3.79 4.85 -7.44
C GLY A 82 -2.52 4.36 -6.74
N PHE A 83 -1.37 4.91 -7.13
CA PHE A 83 -0.09 4.63 -6.50
C PHE A 83 0.57 5.94 -6.07
N CYS A 84 0.97 6.00 -4.79
CA CYS A 84 1.89 7.00 -4.25
C CYS A 84 1.70 8.43 -4.78
N GLY A 85 0.48 8.98 -4.71
CA GLY A 85 0.17 10.33 -5.25
C GLY A 85 0.96 11.49 -4.62
N TRP A 86 1.82 11.19 -3.65
CA TRP A 86 2.70 12.10 -2.94
C TRP A 86 4.19 11.94 -3.28
N ALA A 87 4.56 10.89 -4.00
CA ALA A 87 5.94 10.51 -4.24
C ALA A 87 6.39 10.93 -5.66
N ASP A 88 7.68 11.20 -5.79
CA ASP A 88 8.33 11.26 -7.09
C ASP A 88 8.65 9.86 -7.63
N THR A 89 9.33 9.82 -8.78
CA THR A 89 9.71 8.57 -9.46
C THR A 89 10.62 7.69 -8.61
N VAL A 90 11.47 8.25 -7.74
CA VAL A 90 12.42 7.48 -6.93
C VAL A 90 11.70 6.89 -5.72
N ASN A 91 10.94 7.72 -5.01
CA ASN A 91 10.27 7.34 -3.77
C ASN A 91 9.11 6.36 -3.98
N SER A 92 8.56 6.29 -5.20
CA SER A 92 7.51 5.33 -5.58
C SER A 92 8.06 3.94 -5.95
N GLN A 93 9.36 3.79 -6.26
CA GLN A 93 9.96 2.52 -6.69
C GLN A 93 9.68 1.32 -5.75
N PRO A 94 9.86 1.40 -4.42
CA PRO A 94 9.54 0.27 -3.54
C PRO A 94 8.10 -0.23 -3.70
N ILE A 95 7.15 0.68 -3.94
CA ILE A 95 5.74 0.34 -4.05
C ILE A 95 5.44 -0.33 -5.40
N TYR A 96 6.07 0.14 -6.48
CA TYR A 96 5.98 -0.53 -7.79
C TYR A 96 6.63 -1.91 -7.80
N ARG A 97 7.79 -2.06 -7.15
CA ARG A 97 8.43 -3.37 -7.00
C ARG A 97 7.56 -4.34 -6.21
N ALA A 98 6.93 -3.86 -5.14
CA ALA A 98 6.01 -4.67 -4.34
C ALA A 98 4.76 -5.10 -5.13
N TRP A 99 4.23 -4.22 -5.97
CA TRP A 99 3.08 -4.51 -6.82
C TRP A 99 3.34 -5.60 -7.87
N CYS A 100 4.57 -5.67 -8.39
CA CYS A 100 4.96 -6.64 -9.42
C CYS A 100 5.42 -8.00 -8.86
N ARG A 101 5.28 -8.24 -7.55
CA ARG A 101 5.64 -9.51 -6.91
C ARG A 101 4.56 -10.57 -7.03
#